data_AF-A0AAV3NSX0-F1
#
_entry.id   AF-A0AAV3NSX0-F1
#
_cell.length_a   1.000
_cell.length_b   1.000
_cell.length_c   1.000
_cell.angle_alpha   90.00
_cell.angle_beta   90.00
_cell.angle_gamma   90.00
#
_symmetry.space_group_name_H-M   'P 1'
#
loop_
_entity.id
_entity.type
_entity.pdbx_description
1 polymer ?
#
loop_
_entity_poly.entity_id
_entity_poly.type
_entity_poly.pdbx_seq_one_letter_code
_entity_poly.pdbx_strand_id
1 'polypeptide(L)'
;MAATIRVISSSSSSLTKHALRGMFQSRTTSSSSQTPNYSSSDKSRNSVNDRLSSVIDAVNDRKLPLELRGRPNAVRSETDIINVVEHRIWRSMEEGQFEKLPGKGKPLDLKTNPHADPAEDTLYRILSKNGCAPEWVELNKEIRHKVSEWRVALKKAWTQQNNRDDTKWKESSEALQVQLRYINDKVFRYNLIVPFGRQLFGLKWEKEIDRLKEEA
;
A
#
# COMPACT_ATOMS: atom_id res chain seq x y z
N MET A 1 11.91 -11.38 -26.94
CA MET A 1 12.61 -12.03 -25.80
C MET A 1 11.91 -11.61 -24.52
N ALA A 2 11.17 -12.50 -23.88
CA ALA A 2 10.58 -12.28 -22.55
C ALA A 2 10.71 -13.59 -21.77
N ALA A 3 11.34 -13.51 -20.60
CA ALA A 3 11.72 -14.65 -19.78
C ALA A 3 10.56 -15.08 -18.86
N THR A 4 10.22 -16.35 -18.96
CA THR A 4 9.38 -17.11 -18.03
C THR A 4 10.20 -17.48 -16.79
N ILE A 5 9.65 -17.28 -15.59
CA ILE A 5 10.10 -17.98 -14.39
C ILE A 5 8.94 -18.78 -13.79
N ARG A 6 9.29 -20.04 -13.51
CA ARG A 6 8.50 -21.22 -13.18
C ARG A 6 8.34 -21.29 -11.66
N VAL A 7 7.15 -21.59 -11.15
CA VAL A 7 6.96 -22.05 -9.77
C VAL A 7 6.64 -23.54 -9.81
N ILE A 8 7.38 -24.29 -8.99
CA ILE A 8 7.42 -25.75 -8.94
C ILE A 8 6.31 -26.26 -8.00
N SER A 9 5.65 -27.30 -8.48
CA SER A 9 4.68 -28.16 -7.80
C SER A 9 5.32 -29.09 -6.78
N SER A 10 4.55 -29.49 -5.76
CA SER A 10 4.32 -30.90 -5.39
C SER A 10 3.47 -30.96 -4.11
N SER A 11 2.51 -31.86 -3.87
CA SER A 11 1.88 -32.95 -4.64
C SER A 11 0.76 -33.54 -3.75
N SER A 12 -0.38 -33.87 -4.37
CA SER A 12 -1.26 -35.06 -4.23
C SER A 12 -1.62 -35.64 -2.84
N SER A 13 -2.78 -36.26 -2.57
CA SER A 13 -3.80 -36.93 -3.41
C SER A 13 -4.99 -37.37 -2.54
N SER A 14 -6.23 -37.12 -2.99
CA SER A 14 -7.22 -38.11 -3.47
C SER A 14 -8.05 -38.83 -2.41
N LEU A 15 -9.38 -38.79 -2.53
CA LEU A 15 -10.15 -39.76 -3.34
C LEU A 15 -11.65 -39.44 -3.32
N THR A 16 -12.24 -39.60 -4.51
CA THR A 16 -13.66 -39.49 -4.89
C THR A 16 -14.56 -40.55 -4.25
N LYS A 17 -15.87 -40.25 -4.10
CA LYS A 17 -17.00 -41.08 -4.61
C LYS A 17 -18.36 -40.40 -4.37
N HIS A 18 -19.14 -40.27 -5.43
CA HIS A 18 -20.60 -40.14 -5.42
C HIS A 18 -21.22 -41.53 -5.53
N ALA A 19 -22.31 -41.82 -4.78
CA ALA A 19 -23.52 -42.52 -5.26
C ALA A 19 -24.56 -42.76 -4.13
N LEU A 20 -25.79 -42.26 -4.40
CA LEU A 20 -27.11 -42.88 -4.23
C LEU A 20 -27.68 -43.31 -2.85
N ARG A 21 -28.76 -42.59 -2.49
CA ARG A 21 -30.15 -43.04 -2.25
C ARG A 21 -30.42 -44.07 -1.13
N GLY A 22 -31.20 -43.65 -0.14
CA GLY A 22 -31.91 -44.54 0.79
C GLY A 22 -32.82 -43.76 1.74
N MET A 23 -34.13 -43.82 1.51
CA MET A 23 -35.19 -43.45 2.45
C MET A 23 -34.94 -44.05 3.84
N PHE A 24 -35.22 -43.33 4.93
CA PHE A 24 -35.94 -43.88 6.08
C PHE A 24 -36.55 -42.73 6.90
N GLN A 25 -37.88 -42.71 6.95
CA GLN A 25 -38.66 -42.06 7.99
C GLN A 25 -38.28 -42.66 9.36
N SER A 26 -38.26 -41.85 10.42
CA SER A 26 -39.13 -42.08 11.60
C SER A 26 -38.72 -41.27 12.82
N ARG A 27 -39.77 -40.73 13.45
CA ARG A 27 -40.05 -40.70 14.89
C ARG A 27 -39.15 -39.89 15.81
N THR A 28 -39.79 -38.83 16.31
CA THR A 28 -39.99 -38.55 17.73
C THR A 28 -39.60 -39.70 18.68
N THR A 29 -38.55 -39.48 19.46
CA THR A 29 -38.45 -40.05 20.80
C THR A 29 -38.17 -38.89 21.76
N SER A 30 -39.22 -38.49 22.46
CA SER A 30 -39.12 -37.88 23.76
C SER A 30 -38.38 -38.84 24.69
N SER A 31 -37.18 -38.46 25.15
CA SER A 31 -36.66 -39.00 26.40
C SER A 31 -36.54 -37.86 27.41
N SER A 32 -37.44 -37.92 28.38
CA SER A 32 -37.37 -37.20 29.63
C SER A 32 -36.24 -37.77 30.46
N SER A 33 -35.22 -36.95 30.71
CA SER A 33 -34.25 -37.18 31.77
C SER A 33 -34.21 -35.91 32.62
N GLN A 34 -35.08 -35.88 33.64
CA GLN A 34 -34.97 -34.90 34.70
C GLN A 34 -33.79 -35.29 35.59
N THR A 35 -32.72 -34.52 35.49
CA THR A 35 -31.73 -34.39 36.57
C THR A 35 -31.91 -33.00 37.18
N PRO A 36 -32.12 -32.88 38.51
CA PRO A 36 -32.16 -31.57 39.13
C PRO A 36 -30.72 -31.17 39.39
N ASN A 37 -30.16 -30.28 38.55
CA ASN A 37 -28.91 -29.62 38.87
C ASN A 37 -29.07 -28.10 38.75
N TYR A 38 -28.78 -27.47 39.88
CA TYR A 38 -28.71 -26.05 40.12
C TYR A 38 -27.68 -25.37 39.20
N SER A 39 -28.14 -24.57 38.24
CA SER A 39 -27.34 -23.50 37.62
C SER A 39 -28.23 -22.30 37.22
N SER A 40 -28.61 -21.51 38.23
CA SER A 40 -29.21 -20.17 38.02
C SER A 40 -28.29 -19.22 37.22
N SER A 41 -27.04 -19.62 36.95
CA SER A 41 -26.03 -18.91 36.18
C SER A 41 -26.12 -19.04 34.65
N ASP A 42 -26.84 -20.03 34.10
CA ASP A 42 -26.95 -20.22 32.64
C ASP A 42 -28.02 -19.35 31.98
N LYS A 43 -29.13 -19.09 32.69
CA LYS A 43 -30.17 -18.17 32.22
C LYS A 43 -29.66 -16.74 32.13
N SER A 44 -28.78 -16.32 33.04
CA SER A 44 -28.18 -14.98 33.01
C SER A 44 -27.17 -14.84 31.87
N ARG A 45 -26.38 -15.89 31.58
CA ARG A 45 -25.46 -15.92 30.43
C ARG A 45 -26.19 -15.81 29.09
N ASN A 46 -27.28 -16.55 28.91
CA ASN A 46 -28.11 -16.44 27.70
C ASN A 46 -28.76 -15.05 27.59
N SER A 47 -29.30 -14.50 28.69
CA SER A 47 -29.86 -13.14 28.69
C SER A 47 -28.81 -12.06 28.35
N VAL A 48 -27.56 -12.21 28.80
CA VAL A 48 -26.47 -11.29 28.44
C VAL A 48 -26.09 -11.44 26.97
N ASN A 49 -26.00 -12.67 26.45
CA ASN A 49 -25.74 -12.93 25.03
C ASN A 49 -26.86 -12.37 24.14
N ASP A 50 -28.13 -12.51 24.55
CA ASP A 50 -29.28 -11.98 23.83
C ASP A 50 -29.27 -10.45 23.81
N ARG A 51 -28.90 -9.81 24.93
CA ARG A 51 -28.73 -8.36 25.01
C ARG A 51 -27.59 -7.87 24.14
N LEU A 52 -26.44 -8.55 24.16
CA LEU A 52 -25.29 -8.20 23.30
C LEU A 52 -25.64 -8.37 21.82
N SER A 53 -26.32 -9.46 21.47
CA SER A 53 -26.77 -9.72 20.09
C SER A 53 -27.77 -8.65 19.64
N SER A 54 -28.74 -8.29 20.48
CA SER A 54 -29.71 -7.23 20.18
C SER A 54 -29.05 -5.86 20.01
N VAL A 55 -28.04 -5.53 20.83
CA VAL A 55 -27.28 -4.29 20.69
C VAL A 55 -26.46 -4.28 19.40
N ILE A 56 -25.79 -5.40 19.06
CA ILE A 56 -25.01 -5.54 17.83
C ILE A 56 -25.92 -5.40 16.59
N ASP A 57 -27.07 -6.08 16.58
CA ASP A 57 -28.07 -5.97 15.52
C ASP A 57 -28.61 -4.54 15.39
N ALA A 58 -28.93 -3.88 16.50
CA ALA A 58 -29.42 -2.50 16.49
C ALA A 58 -28.36 -1.49 15.99
N VAL A 59 -27.07 -1.74 16.26
CA VAL A 59 -25.96 -0.93 15.72
C VAL A 59 -25.77 -1.17 14.23
N ASN A 60 -25.81 -2.43 13.80
CA ASN A 60 -25.71 -2.81 12.39
C ASN A 60 -26.87 -2.25 11.57
N ASP A 61 -28.10 -2.28 12.09
CA ASP A 61 -29.28 -1.71 11.46
C ASP A 61 -29.19 -0.19 11.22
N ARG A 62 -28.42 0.54 12.04
CA ARG A 62 -28.18 1.97 11.83
C ARG A 62 -27.20 2.26 10.71
N LYS A 63 -26.39 1.29 10.30
CA LYS A 63 -25.45 1.40 9.16
C LYS A 63 -26.11 1.09 7.82
N LEU A 64 -27.32 0.54 7.83
CA LEU A 64 -28.05 0.19 6.63
C LEU A 64 -28.74 1.42 5.99
N PRO A 65 -28.92 1.40 4.66
CA PRO A 65 -29.86 2.28 3.97
C PRO A 65 -31.22 2.33 4.66
N LEU A 66 -31.86 3.50 4.67
CA LEU A 66 -33.15 3.74 5.34
C LEU A 66 -34.24 2.72 4.92
N GLU A 67 -34.17 2.23 3.70
CA GLU A 67 -35.09 1.27 3.07
C GLU A 67 -34.97 -0.15 3.64
N LEU A 68 -33.85 -0.44 4.33
CA LEU A 68 -33.51 -1.77 4.88
C LEU A 68 -33.57 -1.82 6.42
N ARG A 69 -33.86 -0.70 7.09
CA ARG A 69 -33.86 -0.61 8.56
C ARG A 69 -35.17 -1.16 9.16
N GLY A 70 -35.07 -1.90 10.27
CA GLY A 70 -36.22 -2.31 11.08
C GLY A 70 -37.02 -3.52 10.57
N ARG A 71 -36.47 -4.30 9.63
CA ARG A 71 -37.07 -5.56 9.18
C ARG A 71 -36.57 -6.73 10.05
N PRO A 72 -37.42 -7.37 10.87
CA PRO A 72 -37.01 -8.52 11.68
C PRO A 72 -36.83 -9.77 10.81
N ASN A 73 -35.70 -10.47 10.97
CA ASN A 73 -35.42 -11.83 10.45
C ASN A 73 -35.28 -12.06 8.94
N ALA A 74 -35.01 -11.05 8.12
CA ALA A 74 -34.49 -11.34 6.78
C ALA A 74 -33.02 -11.75 6.92
N VAL A 75 -32.67 -12.95 6.46
CA VAL A 75 -31.27 -13.27 6.14
C VAL A 75 -30.79 -12.14 5.25
N ARG A 76 -29.93 -11.28 5.80
CA ARG A 76 -29.40 -10.09 5.14
C ARG A 76 -28.51 -10.56 4.00
N SER A 77 -29.14 -10.89 2.89
CA SER A 77 -28.46 -11.39 1.72
C SER A 77 -27.77 -10.21 1.05
N GLU A 78 -26.55 -10.43 0.55
CA GLU A 78 -25.82 -9.46 -0.25
C GLU A 78 -26.70 -8.89 -1.38
N THR A 79 -27.61 -9.73 -1.91
CA THR A 79 -28.61 -9.37 -2.91
C THR A 79 -29.59 -8.28 -2.48
N ASP A 80 -30.02 -8.22 -1.21
CA ASP A 80 -30.93 -7.17 -0.74
C ASP A 80 -30.25 -5.79 -0.71
N ILE A 81 -28.98 -5.76 -0.31
CA ILE A 81 -28.16 -4.54 -0.31
C ILE A 81 -27.93 -4.08 -1.76
N ILE A 82 -27.56 -5.00 -2.65
CA ILE A 82 -27.39 -4.72 -4.08
C ILE A 82 -28.67 -4.13 -4.67
N ASN A 83 -29.84 -4.75 -4.42
CA ASN A 83 -31.11 -4.27 -4.96
C ASN A 83 -31.44 -2.83 -4.53
N VAL A 84 -31.17 -2.47 -3.28
CA VAL A 84 -31.39 -1.09 -2.79
C VAL A 84 -30.38 -0.11 -3.40
N VAL A 85 -29.12 -0.53 -3.58
CA VAL A 85 -28.10 0.28 -4.26
C VAL A 85 -28.51 0.53 -5.71
N GLU A 86 -28.88 -0.51 -6.46
CA GLU A 86 -29.32 -0.41 -7.85
C GLU A 86 -30.53 0.51 -8.00
N HIS A 87 -31.54 0.35 -7.14
CA HIS A 87 -32.74 1.20 -7.19
C HIS A 87 -32.43 2.67 -6.89
N ARG A 88 -31.44 2.96 -6.05
CA ARG A 88 -30.96 4.32 -5.79
C ARG A 88 -30.17 4.90 -6.96
N ILE A 89 -29.32 4.10 -7.60
CA ILE A 89 -28.58 4.51 -8.80
C ILE A 89 -29.56 4.84 -9.91
N TRP A 90 -30.55 3.97 -10.16
CA TRP A 90 -31.55 4.16 -11.21
C TRP A 90 -32.37 5.43 -11.00
N ARG A 91 -32.91 5.64 -9.79
CA ARG A 91 -33.61 6.88 -9.44
C ARG A 91 -32.72 8.12 -9.64
N SER A 92 -31.45 8.04 -9.25
CA SER A 92 -30.48 9.15 -9.43
C SER A 92 -30.18 9.44 -10.91
N MET A 93 -30.23 8.41 -11.78
CA MET A 93 -30.13 8.57 -13.24
C MET A 93 -31.38 9.24 -13.81
N GLU A 94 -32.59 8.81 -13.42
CA GLU A 94 -33.85 9.44 -13.85
C GLU A 94 -33.95 10.91 -13.43
N GLU A 95 -33.52 11.23 -12.20
CA GLU A 95 -33.47 12.59 -11.68
C GLU A 95 -32.38 13.46 -12.33
N GLY A 96 -31.53 12.88 -13.18
CA GLY A 96 -30.44 13.61 -13.85
C GLY A 96 -29.35 14.10 -12.89
N GLN A 97 -29.21 13.50 -11.71
CA GLN A 97 -28.21 13.90 -10.70
C GLN A 97 -26.77 13.80 -11.25
N PHE A 98 -26.53 12.87 -12.18
CA PHE A 98 -25.24 12.70 -12.86
C PHE A 98 -25.00 13.72 -13.98
N GLU A 99 -26.01 14.49 -14.40
CA GLU A 99 -25.85 15.50 -15.45
C GLU A 99 -25.33 16.84 -14.94
N LYS A 100 -25.65 17.18 -13.70
CA LYS A 100 -25.26 18.46 -13.06
C LYS A 100 -24.03 18.31 -12.15
N LEU A 101 -23.15 17.36 -12.44
CA LEU A 101 -21.93 17.18 -11.66
C LEU A 101 -20.93 18.31 -11.93
N PRO A 102 -20.29 18.85 -10.87
CA PRO A 102 -19.23 19.84 -11.04
C PRO A 102 -18.09 19.24 -11.85
N GLY A 103 -17.75 19.86 -12.97
CA GLY A 103 -16.67 19.39 -13.84
C GLY A 103 -17.07 18.36 -14.91
N LYS A 104 -18.36 18.02 -15.07
CA LYS A 104 -18.80 17.15 -16.18
C LYS A 104 -18.33 17.71 -17.53
N GLY A 105 -17.62 16.90 -18.30
CA GLY A 105 -17.10 17.24 -19.63
C GLY A 105 -15.88 18.18 -19.64
N LYS A 106 -15.39 18.63 -18.48
CA LYS A 106 -14.14 19.39 -18.40
C LYS A 106 -12.96 18.44 -18.14
N PRO A 107 -11.76 18.74 -18.66
CA PRO A 107 -10.55 18.04 -18.25
C PRO A 107 -10.39 18.12 -16.73
N LEU A 108 -10.01 16.99 -16.12
CA LEU A 108 -9.77 16.91 -14.68
C LEU A 108 -8.63 17.86 -14.30
N ASP A 109 -8.83 18.67 -13.26
CA ASP A 109 -7.77 19.51 -12.73
C ASP A 109 -6.84 18.68 -11.83
N LEU A 110 -5.66 18.34 -12.37
CA LEU A 110 -4.64 17.57 -11.67
C LEU A 110 -3.72 18.46 -10.79
N LYS A 111 -3.96 19.77 -10.72
CA LYS A 111 -3.06 20.71 -10.04
C LYS A 111 -3.19 20.70 -8.53
N THR A 112 -4.38 20.39 -8.01
CA THR A 112 -4.66 20.44 -6.58
C THR A 112 -4.68 19.03 -6.03
N ASN A 113 -3.86 18.78 -5.01
CA ASN A 113 -3.87 17.53 -4.29
C ASN A 113 -4.74 17.67 -3.02
N PRO A 114 -5.94 17.05 -2.96
CA PRO A 114 -6.82 17.14 -1.79
C PRO A 114 -6.23 16.52 -0.53
N HIS A 115 -5.18 15.71 -0.66
CA HIS A 115 -4.52 15.00 0.42
C HIS A 115 -3.22 15.69 0.88
N ALA A 116 -2.81 16.78 0.24
CA ALA A 116 -1.65 17.56 0.66
C ALA A 116 -2.04 18.53 1.79
N ASP A 117 -1.07 18.83 2.65
CA ASP A 117 -1.22 19.92 3.61
C ASP A 117 -1.44 21.26 2.87
N PRO A 118 -2.38 22.13 3.29
CA PRO A 118 -2.67 23.38 2.57
C PRO A 118 -1.47 24.32 2.40
N ALA A 119 -0.53 24.32 3.35
CA ALA A 119 0.67 25.13 3.25
C ALA A 119 1.65 24.55 2.22
N GLU A 120 1.87 23.22 2.25
CA GLU A 120 2.70 22.52 1.26
C GLU A 120 2.13 22.62 -0.17
N ASP A 121 0.82 22.43 -0.35
CA ASP A 121 0.16 22.57 -1.66
C ASP A 121 0.35 23.98 -2.23
N THR A 122 0.21 25.00 -1.37
CA THR A 122 0.43 26.39 -1.77
C THR A 122 1.88 26.65 -2.17
N LEU A 123 2.85 26.13 -1.42
CA LEU A 123 4.27 26.22 -1.76
C LEU A 123 4.56 25.57 -3.13
N TYR A 124 4.14 24.32 -3.33
CA TYR A 124 4.38 23.60 -4.59
C TYR A 124 3.70 24.25 -5.78
N ARG A 125 2.51 24.82 -5.58
CA ARG A 125 1.80 25.58 -6.61
C ARG A 125 2.53 26.86 -6.99
N ILE A 126 3.10 27.59 -6.04
CA ILE A 126 3.90 28.79 -6.33
C ILE A 126 5.18 28.40 -7.09
N LEU A 127 5.88 27.36 -6.64
CA LEU A 127 7.08 26.86 -7.32
C LEU A 127 6.78 26.43 -8.76
N SER A 128 5.74 25.63 -8.96
CA SER A 128 5.32 25.16 -10.29
C SER A 128 4.92 26.32 -11.23
N LYS A 129 4.23 27.35 -10.72
CA LYS A 129 3.89 28.55 -11.50
C LYS A 129 5.13 29.31 -11.98
N ASN A 130 6.21 29.30 -11.19
CA ASN A 130 7.49 29.93 -11.55
C ASN A 130 8.42 29.00 -12.34
N GLY A 131 8.02 27.74 -12.59
CA GLY A 131 8.88 26.73 -13.21
C GLY A 131 10.04 26.27 -12.33
N CYS A 132 10.00 26.56 -11.03
CA CYS A 132 11.02 26.15 -10.06
C CYS A 132 10.65 24.80 -9.42
N ALA A 133 11.67 24.03 -9.05
CA ALA A 133 11.46 22.79 -8.32
C ALA A 133 11.65 23.00 -6.81
N PRO A 134 11.09 22.14 -5.96
CA PRO A 134 11.42 22.13 -4.54
C PRO A 134 12.92 21.91 -4.31
N GLU A 135 13.46 22.50 -3.26
CA GLU A 135 14.89 22.43 -2.91
C GLU A 135 15.44 20.99 -2.93
N TRP A 136 14.71 20.03 -2.36
CA TRP A 136 15.15 18.64 -2.33
C TRP A 136 15.23 18.00 -3.72
N VAL A 137 14.40 18.42 -4.69
CA VAL A 137 14.47 17.95 -6.08
C VAL A 137 15.74 18.47 -6.74
N GLU A 138 16.06 19.74 -6.54
CA GLU A 138 17.25 20.37 -7.08
C GLU A 138 18.52 19.76 -6.47
N LEU A 139 18.53 19.57 -5.15
CA LEU A 139 19.64 18.94 -4.44
C LEU A 139 19.85 17.49 -4.91
N ASN A 140 18.79 16.72 -5.16
CA ASN A 140 18.91 15.36 -5.71
C ASN A 140 19.52 15.39 -7.13
N LYS A 141 19.11 16.34 -7.98
CA LYS A 141 19.71 16.53 -9.31
C LYS A 141 21.20 16.84 -9.19
N GLU A 142 21.58 17.71 -8.27
CA GLU A 142 22.98 18.05 -8.02
C GLU A 142 23.79 16.86 -7.51
N ILE A 143 23.27 16.11 -6.54
CA ILE A 143 23.92 14.90 -6.02
C ILE A 143 24.16 13.91 -7.16
N ARG A 144 23.14 13.61 -7.96
CA ARG A 144 23.27 12.67 -9.09
C ARG A 144 24.35 13.11 -10.09
N HIS A 145 24.40 14.40 -10.39
CA HIS A 145 25.42 14.96 -11.27
C HIS A 145 26.82 14.81 -10.68
N LYS A 146 27.04 15.24 -9.43
CA LYS A 146 28.36 15.11 -8.76
C LYS A 146 28.81 13.65 -8.63
N VAL A 147 27.87 12.74 -8.36
CA VAL A 147 28.16 11.29 -8.33
C VAL A 147 28.62 10.80 -9.69
N SER A 148 27.96 11.21 -10.79
CA SER A 148 28.39 10.83 -12.13
C SER A 148 29.78 11.37 -12.48
N GLU A 149 30.08 12.63 -12.16
CA GLU A 149 31.39 13.23 -12.38
C GLU A 149 32.48 12.53 -11.57
N TRP A 150 32.20 12.28 -10.29
CA TRP A 150 33.12 11.58 -9.40
C TRP A 150 33.42 10.15 -9.88
N ARG A 151 32.41 9.40 -10.36
CA ARG A 151 32.61 8.06 -10.93
C ARG A 151 33.48 8.08 -12.19
N VAL A 152 33.25 9.04 -13.08
CA VAL A 152 34.07 9.19 -14.30
C VAL A 152 35.52 9.52 -13.93
N ALA A 153 35.72 10.45 -12.98
CA ALA A 153 37.04 10.80 -12.50
C ALA A 153 37.75 9.62 -11.82
N LEU A 154 37.02 8.84 -11.00
CA LEU A 154 37.53 7.64 -10.36
C LEU A 154 37.96 6.59 -11.39
N LYS A 155 37.12 6.31 -12.40
CA LYS A 155 37.44 5.36 -13.48
C LYS A 155 38.68 5.81 -14.27
N LYS A 156 38.81 7.11 -14.56
CA LYS A 156 39.99 7.67 -15.23
C LYS A 156 41.25 7.48 -14.39
N ALA A 157 41.21 7.82 -13.10
CA ALA A 157 42.34 7.62 -12.18
C ALA A 157 42.72 6.14 -12.07
N TRP A 158 41.73 5.23 -12.02
CA TRP A 158 41.94 3.79 -11.97
C TRP A 158 42.66 3.26 -13.22
N THR A 159 42.25 3.69 -14.41
CA THR A 159 42.94 3.30 -15.66
C THR A 159 44.38 3.83 -15.74
N GLN A 160 44.67 4.99 -15.13
CA GLN A 160 46.03 5.55 -15.09
C GLN A 160 46.92 4.82 -14.08
N GLN A 161 46.36 4.29 -13.00
CA GLN A 161 47.10 3.48 -12.02
C GLN A 161 47.71 2.23 -12.65
N ASN A 162 47.00 1.56 -13.55
CA ASN A 162 47.52 0.38 -14.27
C ASN A 162 48.81 0.67 -15.08
N ASN A 163 49.13 1.95 -15.34
CA ASN A 163 50.35 2.38 -16.03
C ASN A 163 51.56 2.67 -15.10
N ARG A 164 51.52 2.22 -13.82
CA ARG A 164 52.64 2.17 -12.83
C ARG A 164 52.97 3.44 -12.01
N ASP A 165 52.17 4.50 -12.07
CA ASP A 165 52.41 5.72 -11.27
C ASP A 165 51.70 5.68 -9.89
N ASP A 166 52.30 5.00 -8.91
CA ASP A 166 51.72 4.85 -7.55
C ASP A 166 51.53 6.19 -6.80
N THR A 167 52.41 7.16 -7.02
CA THR A 167 52.34 8.48 -6.37
C THR A 167 51.16 9.31 -6.87
N LYS A 168 50.94 9.35 -8.18
CA LYS A 168 49.80 10.06 -8.80
C LYS A 168 48.47 9.44 -8.42
N TRP A 169 48.42 8.11 -8.30
CA TRP A 169 47.23 7.41 -7.81
C TRP A 169 46.91 7.81 -6.37
N LYS A 170 47.92 7.86 -5.49
CA LYS A 170 47.72 8.24 -4.09
C LYS A 170 47.13 9.64 -3.95
N GLU A 171 47.72 10.63 -4.62
CA GLU A 171 47.20 12.01 -4.62
C GLU A 171 45.78 12.10 -5.19
N SER A 172 45.52 11.41 -6.31
CA SER A 172 44.19 11.37 -6.93
C SER A 172 43.17 10.68 -6.03
N SER A 173 43.56 9.63 -5.31
CA SER A 173 42.70 8.89 -4.39
C SER A 173 42.31 9.73 -3.18
N GLU A 174 43.24 10.51 -2.61
CA GLU A 174 42.97 11.42 -1.50
C GLU A 174 42.00 12.53 -1.94
N ALA A 175 42.25 13.13 -3.11
CA ALA A 175 41.34 14.13 -3.69
C ALA A 175 39.93 13.57 -3.92
N LEU A 176 39.81 12.35 -4.47
CA LEU A 176 38.53 11.69 -4.71
C LEU A 176 37.82 11.31 -3.41
N GLN A 177 38.54 10.96 -2.35
CA GLN A 177 37.96 10.70 -1.03
C GLN A 177 37.38 11.98 -0.39
N VAL A 178 38.06 13.12 -0.56
CA VAL A 178 37.52 14.41 -0.11
C VAL A 178 36.23 14.76 -0.87
N GLN A 179 36.21 14.55 -2.20
CA GLN A 179 34.99 14.74 -3.01
C GLN A 179 33.87 13.80 -2.57
N LEU A 180 34.18 12.53 -2.27
CA LEU A 180 33.23 11.55 -1.76
C LEU A 180 32.60 12.01 -0.44
N ARG A 181 33.39 12.54 0.50
CA ARG A 181 32.89 13.11 1.76
C ARG A 181 31.95 14.26 1.51
N TYR A 182 32.29 15.16 0.59
CA TYR A 182 31.44 16.29 0.22
C TYR A 182 30.10 15.84 -0.37
N ILE A 183 30.10 14.83 -1.24
CA ILE A 183 28.87 14.24 -1.78
C ILE A 183 28.03 13.62 -0.67
N ASN A 184 28.65 12.88 0.26
CA ASN A 184 27.95 12.25 1.37
C ASN A 184 27.33 13.28 2.34
N ASP A 185 27.97 14.43 2.54
CA ASP A 185 27.39 15.54 3.31
C ASP A 185 26.13 16.11 2.63
N LYS A 186 26.15 16.23 1.29
CA LYS A 186 24.94 16.60 0.54
C LYS A 186 23.84 15.55 0.64
N VAL A 187 24.20 14.27 0.57
CA VAL A 187 23.25 13.15 0.76
C VAL A 187 22.63 13.21 2.16
N PHE A 188 23.43 13.51 3.19
CA PHE A 188 22.93 13.70 4.54
C PHE A 188 21.94 14.86 4.62
N ARG A 189 22.29 16.04 4.09
CA ARG A 189 21.35 17.20 4.05
C ARG A 189 20.07 16.88 3.29
N TYR A 190 20.17 16.20 2.15
CA TYR A 190 19.01 15.75 1.39
C TYR A 190 18.10 14.83 2.22
N ASN A 191 18.68 13.89 2.97
CA ASN A 191 17.92 12.97 3.81
C ASN A 191 17.18 13.65 4.98
N LEU A 192 17.63 14.84 5.39
CA LEU A 192 16.97 15.63 6.42
C LEU A 192 15.74 16.40 5.92
N ILE A 193 15.73 16.77 4.62
CA ILE A 193 14.66 17.60 4.05
C ILE A 193 13.64 16.80 3.23
N VAL A 194 13.98 15.57 2.85
CA VAL A 194 13.12 14.77 1.97
C VAL A 194 12.02 14.06 2.77
N PRO A 195 10.79 13.93 2.21
CA PRO A 195 9.77 13.05 2.77
C PRO A 195 10.25 11.61 2.93
N PHE A 196 9.71 10.91 3.94
CA PHE A 196 10.03 9.51 4.21
C PHE A 196 9.85 8.62 2.97
N GLY A 197 10.76 7.65 2.81
CA GLY A 197 10.76 6.70 1.67
C GLY A 197 11.50 7.18 0.42
N ARG A 198 12.00 8.42 0.39
CA ARG A 198 12.80 8.97 -0.75
C ARG A 198 14.26 9.27 -0.38
N GLN A 199 14.72 8.80 0.77
CA GLN A 199 16.09 8.97 1.28
C GLN A 199 17.10 8.19 0.41
N LEU A 200 18.34 8.69 0.38
CA LEU A 200 19.45 8.13 -0.36
C LEU A 200 20.48 7.49 0.58
N PHE A 201 21.11 6.42 0.12
CA PHE A 201 22.26 5.84 0.80
C PHE A 201 23.53 6.60 0.42
N GLY A 202 24.39 6.84 1.42
CA GLY A 202 25.73 7.37 1.19
C GLY A 202 26.60 6.41 0.37
N LEU A 203 27.54 6.97 -0.37
CA LEU A 203 28.53 6.23 -1.14
C LEU A 203 29.67 5.79 -0.22
N LYS A 204 30.16 4.56 -0.44
CA LYS A 204 31.30 3.99 0.27
C LYS A 204 32.44 3.78 -0.71
N TRP A 205 33.66 4.11 -0.29
CA TRP A 205 34.85 4.01 -1.14
C TRP A 205 35.11 2.56 -1.55
N GLU A 206 35.09 1.64 -0.59
CA GLU A 206 35.42 0.22 -0.80
C GLU A 206 34.47 -0.42 -1.82
N LYS A 207 33.17 -0.17 -1.66
CA LYS A 207 32.14 -0.68 -2.58
C LYS A 207 32.34 -0.22 -4.01
N GLU A 208 32.84 0.99 -4.22
CA GLU A 208 33.05 1.50 -5.58
C GLU A 208 34.32 0.94 -6.20
N ILE A 209 35.36 0.73 -5.39
CA ILE A 209 36.58 0.04 -5.84
C ILE A 209 36.27 -1.43 -6.21
N ASP A 210 35.46 -2.12 -5.40
CA ASP A 210 35.06 -3.50 -5.69
C ASP A 210 34.26 -3.59 -7.00
N ARG A 211 33.34 -2.64 -7.24
CA ARG A 211 32.64 -2.52 -8.53
C ARG A 211 33.62 -2.37 -9.70
N LEU A 212 34.66 -1.54 -9.57
CA LEU A 212 35.66 -1.34 -10.62
C LEU A 212 36.53 -2.57 -10.85
N LYS A 213 36.79 -3.38 -9.82
CA LYS A 213 37.50 -4.67 -9.97
C LYS A 213 36.66 -5.71 -10.68
N GLU A 214 35.34 -5.73 -10.46
CA GLU A 214 34.43 -6.63 -11.17
C GLU A 214 34.24 -6.24 -12.64
N GLU A 215 34.37 -4.96 -12.97
CA GLU A 215 34.27 -4.43 -14.34
C GLU A 215 35.57 -4.54 -15.17
N ALA A 216 36.72 -4.83 -14.54
CA ALA A 216 38.04 -4.87 -15.16
C ALA A 216 38.42 -6.28 -15.64
#